data_AF-A0A1Z9W3P5-F1
#
_entry.id   AF-A0A1Z9W3P5-F1
#
_cell.length_a   1.000
_cell.length_b   1.000
_cell.length_c   1.000
_cell.angle_alpha   90.00
_cell.angle_beta   90.00
_cell.angle_gamma   90.00
#
_symmetry.space_group_name_H-M   'P 1'
#
loop_
_entity.id
_entity.type
_entity.pdbx_description
1 polymer ?
#
loop_
_entity_poly.entity_id
_entity_poly.type
_entity_poly.pdbx_seq_one_letter_code
_entity_poly.pdbx_strand_id
1 'polypeptide(L)'
;MGVQANKMKTLVSHLLSILIQAKGSVLMARAILALAVFGVTACAERLASPAQDSAASATDMPTTATAITNVTVIDAVNGVRKNQTVVFDGDNIVSVQPAGPPANTAESIDGTGRYLIPGLWDFHVHLTYDERLTA
;
A
#
# COMPACT_ATOMS: atom_id res chain seq x y z
N MET A 1 2.15 29.57 -47.91
CA MET A 1 1.79 28.46 -46.98
C MET A 1 2.14 27.14 -47.65
N GLY A 2 3.05 26.32 -47.12
CA GLY A 2 3.35 25.02 -47.74
C GLY A 2 4.58 24.23 -47.27
N VAL A 3 5.55 24.84 -46.57
CA VAL A 3 6.83 24.15 -46.27
C VAL A 3 6.82 23.38 -44.93
N GLN A 4 6.02 23.79 -43.93
CA GLN A 4 5.99 23.11 -42.61
C GLN A 4 5.09 21.86 -42.55
N ALA A 5 4.20 21.66 -43.53
CA ALA A 5 3.31 20.49 -43.56
C ALA A 5 4.01 19.18 -43.99
N ASN A 6 5.16 19.28 -44.66
CA ASN A 6 5.86 18.11 -45.20
C ASN A 6 6.78 17.43 -44.18
N LYS A 7 7.19 18.14 -43.11
CA LYS A 7 8.07 17.60 -42.06
C LYS A 7 7.33 16.69 -41.07
N MET A 8 6.04 16.96 -40.84
CA MET A 8 5.18 16.16 -39.94
C MET A 8 4.80 14.81 -40.56
N LYS A 9 4.61 14.74 -41.89
CA LYS A 9 4.23 13.51 -42.59
C LYS A 9 5.35 12.46 -42.60
N THR A 10 6.61 12.89 -42.66
CA THR A 10 7.79 11.99 -42.67
C THR A 10 8.07 11.34 -41.31
N LEU A 11 7.75 12.02 -40.21
CA LEU A 11 7.93 11.52 -38.85
C LEU A 11 6.88 10.48 -38.47
N VAL A 12 5.62 10.70 -38.86
CA VAL A 12 4.54 9.72 -38.65
C VAL A 12 4.78 8.44 -39.48
N SER A 13 5.33 8.57 -40.70
CA SER A 13 5.71 7.41 -41.54
C SER A 13 6.83 6.55 -40.95
N HIS A 14 7.78 7.14 -40.22
CA HIS A 14 8.89 6.39 -39.59
C HIS A 14 8.47 5.75 -38.26
N LEU A 15 7.60 6.40 -37.48
CA LEU A 15 7.06 5.76 -36.27
C LEU A 15 6.10 4.60 -36.61
N LEU A 16 5.36 4.70 -37.71
CA LEU A 16 4.44 3.65 -38.12
C LEU A 16 5.15 2.42 -38.70
N SER A 17 6.32 2.57 -39.32
CA SER A 17 7.12 1.44 -39.83
C SER A 17 7.85 0.67 -38.72
N ILE A 18 8.19 1.33 -37.60
CA ILE A 18 8.80 0.67 -36.44
C ILE A 18 7.77 -0.18 -35.67
N LEU A 19 6.50 0.23 -35.62
CA LEU A 19 5.44 -0.55 -34.96
C LEU A 19 4.91 -1.73 -35.79
N ILE A 20 5.22 -1.82 -37.09
CA ILE A 20 4.77 -2.92 -37.98
C ILE A 20 5.76 -4.09 -38.03
N GLN A 21 7.00 -3.94 -37.52
CA GLN A 21 8.03 -5.00 -37.51
C GLN A 21 7.92 -5.99 -36.34
N ALA A 22 6.89 -5.89 -35.49
CA ALA A 22 6.65 -6.82 -34.39
C ALA A 22 5.57 -7.86 -34.75
N LYS A 23 5.85 -8.73 -35.75
CA LYS A 23 5.04 -9.94 -35.97
C LYS A 23 5.77 -10.98 -36.84
N GLY A 24 6.18 -12.08 -36.20
CA GLY A 24 6.62 -13.33 -36.83
C GLY A 24 8.14 -13.40 -37.07
N SER A 25 8.86 -14.50 -36.93
CA SER A 25 8.51 -15.89 -36.67
C SER A 25 9.79 -16.63 -36.27
N VAL A 26 9.62 -17.66 -35.45
CA VAL A 26 10.60 -18.67 -35.06
C VAL A 26 11.15 -19.41 -36.29
N LEU A 27 12.48 -19.57 -36.42
CA LEU A 27 13.12 -20.61 -37.24
C LEU A 27 14.52 -20.90 -36.68
N MET A 28 14.65 -21.93 -35.83
CA MET A 28 15.31 -23.21 -36.15
C MET A 28 16.66 -23.03 -36.88
N ALA A 29 17.77 -23.13 -36.18
CA ALA A 29 18.48 -24.38 -35.89
C ALA A 29 19.45 -24.83 -37.01
N ARG A 30 20.60 -25.37 -36.56
CA ARG A 30 21.66 -26.11 -37.28
C ARG A 30 22.75 -25.17 -37.83
N ALA A 31 24.03 -25.27 -37.46
CA ALA A 31 24.82 -26.49 -37.29
C ALA A 31 26.14 -26.27 -36.50
N ILE A 32 26.43 -27.19 -35.56
CA ILE A 32 27.67 -28.00 -35.42
C ILE A 32 28.98 -27.23 -35.07
N LEU A 33 29.42 -27.18 -33.80
CA LEU A 33 30.35 -28.11 -33.10
C LEU A 33 31.84 -27.68 -33.18
N ALA A 34 32.54 -27.79 -32.03
CA ALA A 34 33.95 -27.47 -31.73
C ALA A 34 34.16 -26.00 -31.32
N LEU A 35 34.57 -25.65 -30.10
CA LEU A 35 35.62 -26.24 -29.28
C LEU A 35 35.30 -26.06 -27.79
N ALA A 36 35.04 -27.17 -27.08
CA ALA A 36 35.19 -27.25 -25.65
C ALA A 36 36.69 -27.36 -25.29
N VAL A 37 37.02 -27.06 -24.04
CA VAL A 37 38.33 -27.25 -23.35
C VAL A 37 39.20 -25.97 -23.21
N PHE A 38 38.82 -25.14 -22.25
CA PHE A 38 39.71 -24.50 -21.25
C PHE A 38 38.87 -24.47 -19.95
N GLY A 39 38.88 -25.53 -19.14
CA GLY A 39 39.93 -25.74 -18.14
C GLY A 39 39.63 -24.88 -16.90
N VAL A 40 38.57 -25.19 -16.14
CA VAL A 40 38.68 -25.68 -14.76
C VAL A 40 39.86 -25.04 -14.00
N THR A 41 39.61 -24.02 -13.17
CA THR A 41 40.04 -23.90 -11.76
C THR A 41 39.51 -22.58 -11.16
N ALA A 42 38.38 -22.65 -10.48
CA ALA A 42 38.08 -21.81 -9.30
C ALA A 42 36.95 -22.51 -8.54
N CYS A 43 37.37 -23.42 -7.66
CA CYS A 43 36.51 -24.05 -6.68
C CYS A 43 36.00 -23.01 -5.68
N ALA A 44 34.71 -23.12 -5.38
CA ALA A 44 34.11 -22.83 -4.07
C ALA A 44 34.22 -21.40 -3.53
N GLU A 45 33.27 -20.56 -3.90
CA GLU A 45 32.61 -19.69 -2.92
C GLU A 45 31.11 -20.00 -2.94
N ARG A 46 30.68 -20.76 -1.94
CA ARG A 46 29.28 -20.93 -1.56
C ARG A 46 29.06 -20.07 -0.32
N LEU A 47 27.78 -19.71 -0.11
CA LEU A 47 27.18 -19.10 1.08
C LEU A 47 27.20 -17.54 1.00
N ALA A 48 26.10 -16.80 1.02
CA ALA A 48 24.72 -17.11 1.33
C ALA A 48 23.83 -16.06 0.63
N SER A 49 22.71 -16.48 0.04
CA SER A 49 21.61 -15.55 -0.25
C SER A 49 20.99 -15.19 1.10
N PRO A 50 20.88 -13.92 1.49
CA PRO A 50 19.94 -13.59 2.55
C PRO A 50 18.55 -13.94 2.00
N ALA A 51 17.91 -14.90 2.66
CA ALA A 51 16.48 -15.06 2.58
C ALA A 51 15.87 -13.69 2.92
N GLN A 52 15.05 -13.14 2.02
CA GLN A 52 14.16 -12.07 2.40
C GLN A 52 13.11 -12.69 3.33
N ASP A 53 13.43 -12.73 4.62
CA ASP A 53 12.41 -12.73 5.65
C ASP A 53 11.59 -11.46 5.44
N SER A 54 10.42 -11.61 4.82
CA SER A 54 9.29 -10.72 5.07
C SER A 54 8.84 -10.95 6.50
N ALA A 55 9.68 -10.55 7.46
CA ALA A 55 9.21 -10.21 8.79
C ALA A 55 8.21 -9.09 8.59
N ALA A 56 6.99 -9.32 9.11
CA ALA A 56 5.92 -8.35 9.14
C ALA A 56 6.49 -6.98 9.47
N SER A 57 6.15 -5.98 8.65
CA SER A 57 6.38 -4.58 8.96
C SER A 57 5.59 -4.27 10.23
N ALA A 58 6.19 -4.53 11.39
CA ALA A 58 5.86 -3.85 12.61
C ALA A 58 6.27 -2.41 12.33
N THR A 59 5.31 -1.63 11.82
CA THR A 59 5.41 -0.18 11.75
C THR A 59 5.89 0.26 13.14
N ASP A 60 7.05 0.92 13.19
CA ASP A 60 7.58 1.50 14.43
C ASP A 60 6.59 2.58 14.85
N MET A 61 5.61 2.17 15.64
CA MET A 61 4.55 3.04 16.12
C MET A 61 5.17 3.94 17.19
N PRO A 62 4.85 5.24 17.21
CA PRO A 62 5.35 6.13 18.23
C PRO A 62 5.08 5.55 19.62
N THR A 63 6.09 5.57 20.49
CA THR A 63 6.07 4.95 21.82
C THR A 63 5.07 5.57 22.79
N THR A 64 4.33 6.59 22.35
CA THR A 64 3.24 7.29 23.04
C THR A 64 1.85 6.93 22.53
N ALA A 65 1.75 6.14 21.46
CA ALA A 65 0.46 5.79 20.86
C ALA A 65 -0.40 4.92 21.79
N THR A 66 -1.72 5.02 21.64
CA THR A 66 -2.70 4.18 22.33
C THR A 66 -3.47 3.34 21.32
N ALA A 67 -3.66 2.05 21.60
CA ALA A 67 -4.46 1.14 20.79
C ALA A 67 -5.79 0.78 21.49
N ILE A 68 -6.89 0.80 20.75
CA ILE A 68 -8.14 0.12 21.12
C ILE A 68 -8.22 -1.17 20.31
N THR A 69 -8.15 -2.32 20.97
CA THR A 69 -8.05 -3.65 20.35
C THR A 69 -9.37 -4.41 20.39
N ASN A 70 -9.55 -5.40 19.50
CA ASN A 70 -10.69 -6.33 19.49
C ASN A 70 -12.09 -5.66 19.48
N VAL A 71 -12.18 -4.44 18.95
CA VAL A 71 -13.41 -3.64 19.01
C VAL A 71 -14.26 -3.78 17.75
N THR A 72 -15.57 -3.59 17.86
CA THR A 72 -16.44 -3.40 16.69
C THR A 72 -16.52 -1.90 16.36
N VAL A 73 -15.97 -1.49 15.22
CA VAL A 73 -16.03 -0.10 14.77
C VAL A 73 -17.31 0.12 13.98
N ILE A 74 -18.05 1.18 14.31
CA ILE A 74 -19.14 1.70 13.50
C ILE A 74 -18.58 2.84 12.66
N ASP A 75 -18.23 2.52 11.42
CA ASP A 75 -17.62 3.43 10.47
C ASP A 75 -18.71 4.13 9.65
N ALA A 76 -18.67 5.46 9.58
CA ALA A 76 -19.69 6.25 8.87
C ALA A 76 -19.69 6.00 7.35
N VAL A 77 -18.57 5.59 6.78
CA VAL A 77 -18.42 5.32 5.34
C VAL A 77 -18.58 3.83 5.04
N ASN A 78 -17.95 2.98 5.86
CA ASN A 78 -17.85 1.54 5.59
C ASN A 78 -18.86 0.68 6.38
N GLY A 79 -19.66 1.29 7.27
CA GLY A 79 -20.62 0.59 8.11
C GLY A 79 -19.98 -0.19 9.27
N VAL A 80 -20.53 -1.34 9.63
CA VAL A 80 -20.08 -2.13 10.78
C VAL A 80 -18.84 -2.95 10.44
N ARG A 81 -17.73 -2.70 11.16
CA ARG A 81 -16.44 -3.39 11.00
C ARG A 81 -16.07 -4.10 12.30
N LYS A 82 -16.19 -5.43 12.32
CA LYS A 82 -15.91 -6.25 13.50
C LYS A 82 -14.42 -6.53 13.67
N ASN A 83 -14.02 -6.80 14.92
CA ASN A 83 -12.68 -7.27 15.28
C ASN A 83 -11.57 -6.39 14.69
N GLN A 84 -11.59 -5.10 15.02
CA GLN A 84 -10.58 -4.13 14.57
C GLN A 84 -9.67 -3.72 15.73
N THR A 85 -8.49 -3.24 15.37
CA THR A 85 -7.61 -2.44 16.21
C THR A 85 -7.54 -1.02 15.63
N VAL A 86 -7.82 -0.02 16.47
CA VAL A 86 -7.68 1.40 16.15
C VAL A 86 -6.53 1.96 16.96
N VAL A 87 -5.55 2.56 16.28
CA VAL A 87 -4.39 3.17 16.95
C VAL A 87 -4.41 4.66 16.70
N PHE A 88 -4.20 5.43 17.75
CA PHE A 88 -4.11 6.89 17.70
C PHE A 88 -2.90 7.37 18.52
N ASP A 89 -2.33 8.49 18.09
CA ASP A 89 -1.24 9.18 18.78
C ASP A 89 -1.60 10.66 18.88
N GLY A 90 -1.71 11.14 20.12
CA GLY A 90 -2.33 12.44 20.42
C GLY A 90 -3.71 12.57 19.78
N ASP A 91 -3.88 13.58 18.93
CA ASP A 91 -5.16 13.93 18.29
C ASP A 91 -5.43 13.19 16.97
N ASN A 92 -4.52 12.32 16.53
CA ASN A 92 -4.60 11.70 15.20
C ASN A 92 -4.78 10.19 15.26
N ILE A 93 -5.76 9.68 14.50
CA ILE A 93 -5.89 8.24 14.23
C ILE A 93 -4.85 7.88 13.16
N VAL A 94 -3.90 7.05 13.54
CA VAL A 94 -2.77 6.64 12.69
C VAL A 94 -3.01 5.31 11.98
N SER A 95 -3.88 4.45 12.52
CA SER A 95 -4.32 3.24 11.83
C SER A 95 -5.69 2.72 12.28
N VAL A 96 -6.40 2.09 11.35
CA VAL A 96 -7.63 1.31 11.60
C VAL A 96 -7.53 0.03 10.79
N GLN A 97 -7.26 -1.09 11.45
CA GLN A 97 -6.93 -2.35 10.79
C GLN A 97 -7.61 -3.55 11.46
N PRO A 98 -7.75 -4.70 10.78
CA PRO A 98 -8.17 -5.94 11.44
C PRO A 98 -7.31 -6.23 12.67
N ALA A 99 -7.93 -6.74 13.74
CA ALA A 99 -7.22 -7.09 14.95
C ALA A 99 -6.19 -8.19 14.66
N GLY A 100 -5.02 -8.04 15.26
CA GLY A 100 -3.87 -8.91 15.09
C GLY A 100 -3.02 -8.93 16.36
N PRO A 101 -1.75 -9.35 16.27
CA PRO A 101 -0.83 -9.28 17.40
C PRO A 101 -0.82 -7.87 18.02
N PRO A 102 -0.62 -7.76 19.35
CA PRO A 102 -0.61 -6.46 20.01
C PRO A 102 0.35 -5.50 19.31
N ALA A 103 -0.14 -4.32 18.95
CA ALA A 103 0.72 -3.26 18.46
C ALA A 103 1.68 -2.85 19.60
N ASN A 104 2.93 -2.49 19.27
CA ASN A 104 3.83 -1.85 20.22
C ASN A 104 3.33 -0.43 20.49
N THR A 105 2.37 -0.30 21.40
CA THR A 105 1.79 0.97 21.84
C THR A 105 2.09 1.20 23.32
N ALA A 106 2.09 2.46 23.75
CA ALA A 106 2.29 2.83 25.14
C ALA A 106 1.17 2.27 26.02
N GLU A 107 -0.04 2.27 25.47
CA GLU A 107 -1.26 1.82 26.13
C GLU A 107 -2.09 0.97 25.17
N SER A 108 -2.80 -0.01 25.74
CA SER A 108 -3.75 -0.85 25.01
C SER A 108 -5.04 -0.99 25.82
N ILE A 109 -6.16 -0.71 25.16
CA ILE A 109 -7.51 -0.77 25.69
C ILE A 109 -8.22 -1.94 25.01
N ASP A 110 -8.71 -2.91 25.77
CA ASP A 110 -9.48 -4.04 25.22
C ASP A 110 -10.94 -3.65 24.98
N GLY A 111 -11.34 -3.65 23.71
CA GLY A 111 -12.68 -3.36 23.23
C GLY A 111 -13.55 -4.59 22.99
N THR A 112 -13.15 -5.78 23.44
CA THR A 112 -13.91 -7.02 23.24
C THR A 112 -15.36 -6.86 23.70
N GLY A 113 -16.31 -7.17 22.81
CA GLY A 113 -17.75 -7.04 23.07
C GLY A 113 -18.27 -5.60 23.11
N ARG A 114 -17.42 -4.60 22.81
CA ARG A 114 -17.77 -3.17 22.80
C ARG A 114 -17.80 -2.61 21.37
N TYR A 115 -18.33 -1.40 21.27
CA TYR A 115 -18.42 -0.63 20.03
C TYR A 115 -17.59 0.64 20.13
N LEU A 116 -16.92 0.99 19.02
CA LEU A 116 -16.25 2.28 18.83
C LEU A 116 -16.96 3.04 17.72
N ILE A 117 -17.40 4.25 18.04
CA ILE A 117 -18.07 5.17 17.11
C ILE A 117 -17.23 6.45 16.98
N PRO A 118 -17.37 7.22 15.89
CA PRO A 118 -16.90 8.59 15.86
C PRO A 118 -17.47 9.39 17.04
N GLY A 119 -16.73 10.40 17.49
CA GLY A 119 -17.24 11.35 18.48
C GLY A 119 -18.55 11.97 18.00
N LEU A 120 -19.54 12.04 18.89
CA LEU A 120 -20.83 12.63 18.56
C LEU A 120 -20.68 14.13 18.32
N TRP A 121 -21.41 14.63 17.33
CA TRP A 121 -21.53 16.06 17.06
C TRP A 121 -22.94 16.52 17.41
N ASP A 122 -23.01 17.62 18.15
CA ASP A 122 -24.26 18.28 18.53
C ASP A 122 -24.42 19.56 17.70
N PHE A 123 -25.50 19.62 16.92
CA PHE A 123 -25.78 20.75 16.03
C PHE A 123 -26.57 21.87 16.69
N HIS A 124 -27.12 21.63 17.88
CA HIS A 124 -27.95 22.61 18.52
C HIS A 124 -27.95 22.42 20.03
N VAL A 125 -27.08 23.20 20.67
CA VAL A 125 -27.00 23.26 22.12
C VAL A 125 -27.12 24.70 22.59
N HIS A 126 -27.94 24.91 23.61
CA HIS A 126 -27.88 26.10 24.44
C HIS A 126 -27.05 25.78 25.68
N LEU A 127 -25.81 26.27 25.74
CA LEU A 127 -24.91 25.98 26.86
C LEU A 127 -25.30 26.71 28.15
N THR A 128 -26.07 27.78 28.03
CA THR A 128 -26.60 28.56 29.16
C THR A 128 -28.11 28.70 29.01
N TYR A 129 -28.82 28.58 30.12
CA TYR A 129 -30.26 28.78 30.19
C TYR A 129 -30.59 30.28 30.20
N ASP A 130 -31.45 30.73 29.27
CA ASP A 130 -32.02 32.08 29.24
C ASP A 130 -33.53 31.98 29.02
N GLU A 131 -34.31 32.41 30.00
CA GLU A 131 -35.78 32.34 29.99
C GLU A 131 -36.42 33.11 28.82
N ARG A 132 -35.71 34.09 28.23
CA ARG A 132 -36.21 34.87 27.08
C ARG A 132 -36.18 34.09 25.77
N LEU A 133 -35.41 33.01 25.70
CA LEU A 133 -35.25 32.17 24.51
C LEU A 133 -36.15 30.93 24.55
N THR A 134 -36.98 30.79 25.59
CA THR A 134 -37.88 29.67 25.82
C THR A 134 -39.36 30.05 25.77
N ALA A 135 -39.69 31.25 25.27
CA ALA A 135 -41.06 31.79 25.16
C ALA A 135 -41.67 31.57 23.77
#